data_AF-A0A9E4HZ52-F1
#
_entry.id   AF-A0A9E4HZ52-F1
#
_cell.length_a   1.000
_cell.length_b   1.000
_cell.length_c   1.000
_cell.angle_alpha   90.00
_cell.angle_beta   90.00
_cell.angle_gamma   90.00
#
_symmetry.space_group_name_H-M   'P 1'
#
loop_
_entity.id
_entity.type
_entity.pdbx_description
1 polymer ?
#
loop_
_entity_poly.entity_id
_entity_poly.type
_entity_poly.pdbx_seq_one_letter_code
_entity_poly.pdbx_strand_id
1 'polypeptide(L)'
;MRSFFLLSVFALLLTGCSAIEVAVDLAKKSRGSSGTVVAEPRYKIGNPYEVKGIWYYPERNLNYDETGIASWYGDEFAGKLTANGEIFDPEVVSAAHKTLPMPSAVRVINLENGRSLVVRINDRGPFVSGRIIDLSREAARLLGFKKQGIARVRVQILAEESLRLEREAKEGRFPSLGQNVSALPETTAAAVPSVSLTSKGKVKKKKTETVSAIDLISSNRTTEIIELAPVDTNIFIQVGAFGELSNAEVVKSKVNGVGNVNISSFDDDGKLIHRVRIGPVQNVADADEILLDVIRRGFNSAKIVLE
;
A
#
# COMPACT_ATOMS: atom_id res chain seq x y z
N MET A 1 -2.72 72.82 -26.29
CA MET A 1 -4.20 72.73 -26.46
C MET A 1 -4.49 71.31 -26.91
N ARG A 2 -4.93 70.43 -26.01
CA ARG A 2 -6.34 70.03 -25.74
C ARG A 2 -6.80 68.85 -26.61
N SER A 3 -7.58 67.97 -25.96
CA SER A 3 -8.26 66.73 -26.42
C SER A 3 -7.37 65.48 -26.39
N PHE A 4 -7.45 64.54 -25.43
CA PHE A 4 -8.58 63.95 -24.68
C PHE A 4 -9.68 63.37 -25.58
N PHE A 5 -9.59 62.07 -25.90
CA PHE A 5 -10.65 61.04 -25.79
C PHE A 5 -10.22 59.75 -26.52
N LEU A 6 -9.99 58.66 -25.77
CA LEU A 6 -10.52 57.33 -26.09
C LEU A 6 -10.23 56.38 -24.93
N LEU A 7 -11.28 56.25 -24.12
CA LEU A 7 -11.50 55.27 -23.07
C LEU A 7 -11.78 53.91 -23.75
N SER A 8 -11.08 52.82 -23.40
CA SER A 8 -11.69 51.49 -23.26
C SER A 8 -10.65 50.42 -22.84
N VAL A 9 -10.83 49.93 -21.61
CA VAL A 9 -10.73 48.52 -21.20
C VAL A 9 -9.43 47.76 -21.53
N PHE A 10 -8.55 47.67 -20.53
CA PHE A 10 -7.67 46.50 -20.37
C PHE A 10 -7.53 46.17 -18.88
N ALA A 11 -8.59 45.61 -18.31
CA ALA A 11 -8.56 45.00 -16.98
C ALA A 11 -9.29 43.65 -17.05
N LEU A 12 -8.66 42.64 -16.45
CA LEU A 12 -9.09 41.23 -16.29
C LEU A 12 -9.03 40.31 -17.52
N LEU A 13 -7.86 39.68 -17.72
CA LEU A 13 -7.75 38.33 -18.30
C LEU A 13 -6.67 37.52 -17.57
N LEU A 14 -6.86 37.28 -16.27
CA LEU A 14 -6.14 36.23 -15.53
C LEU A 14 -7.12 35.52 -14.61
N THR A 15 -8.12 34.84 -15.17
CA THR A 15 -8.89 33.84 -14.44
C THR A 15 -9.09 32.60 -15.30
N GLY A 16 -8.62 31.47 -14.78
CA GLY A 16 -9.36 30.22 -14.92
C GLY A 16 -8.96 29.23 -16.02
N CYS A 17 -7.69 28.81 -16.12
CA CYS A 17 -7.37 27.55 -16.83
C CYS A 17 -7.46 26.29 -15.95
N SER A 18 -7.63 26.40 -14.63
CA SER A 18 -7.68 25.24 -13.73
C SER A 18 -9.05 24.55 -13.65
N ALA A 19 -10.15 25.24 -14.00
CA ALA A 19 -11.50 24.67 -13.92
C ALA A 19 -11.86 23.79 -15.13
N ILE A 20 -11.19 23.96 -16.26
CA ILE A 20 -11.53 23.27 -17.51
C ILE A 20 -11.07 21.81 -17.48
N GLU A 21 -9.92 21.48 -16.88
CA GLU A 21 -9.46 20.08 -16.76
C GLU A 21 -10.38 19.24 -15.87
N VAL A 22 -10.82 19.78 -14.73
CA VAL A 22 -11.75 19.11 -13.82
C VAL A 22 -13.13 18.91 -14.48
N ALA A 23 -13.61 19.91 -15.22
CA ALA A 23 -14.89 19.83 -15.93
C ALA A 23 -14.85 18.79 -17.08
N VAL A 24 -13.72 18.62 -17.77
CA VAL A 24 -13.55 17.59 -18.80
C VAL A 24 -13.56 16.18 -18.20
N ASP A 25 -12.92 15.98 -17.04
CA ASP A 25 -12.94 14.68 -16.34
C ASP A 25 -14.32 14.35 -15.74
N LEU A 26 -15.06 15.34 -15.25
CA LEU A 26 -16.45 15.17 -14.78
C LEU A 26 -17.44 14.94 -15.94
N ALA A 27 -17.26 15.60 -17.09
CA ALA A 27 -18.09 15.38 -18.28
C ALA A 27 -17.89 13.97 -18.87
N LYS A 28 -16.68 13.42 -18.76
CA LYS A 28 -16.38 12.03 -19.14
C LYS A 28 -17.07 10.99 -18.25
N LYS A 29 -17.43 11.37 -17.01
CA LYS A 29 -18.16 10.54 -16.05
C LYS A 29 -19.68 10.52 -16.26
N SER A 30 -20.26 11.49 -16.99
CA SER A 30 -21.72 11.59 -17.17
C SER A 30 -22.25 11.12 -18.53
N ARG A 31 -21.38 10.88 -19.52
CA ARG A 31 -21.79 10.15 -20.73
C ARG A 31 -21.80 8.67 -20.43
N GLY A 32 -22.98 8.15 -20.11
CA GLY A 32 -23.28 6.73 -20.15
C GLY A 32 -22.89 6.16 -21.50
N SER A 33 -21.73 5.52 -21.54
CA SER A 33 -21.37 4.56 -22.57
C SER A 33 -21.74 3.20 -22.02
N SER A 34 -22.69 2.54 -22.67
CA SER A 34 -22.84 1.09 -22.67
C SER A 34 -21.61 0.46 -23.34
N GLY A 35 -20.42 0.73 -22.79
CA GLY A 35 -19.14 0.21 -23.24
C GLY A 35 -18.71 -0.86 -22.26
N THR A 36 -18.42 -2.06 -22.77
CA THR A 36 -17.75 -3.12 -22.01
C THR A 36 -16.55 -2.52 -21.29
N VAL A 37 -16.50 -2.63 -19.96
CA VAL A 37 -15.31 -2.28 -19.18
C VAL A 37 -14.21 -3.26 -19.61
N VAL A 38 -13.27 -2.79 -20.43
CA VAL A 38 -12.12 -3.59 -20.83
C VAL A 38 -11.07 -3.47 -19.73
N ALA A 39 -10.76 -4.59 -19.08
CA ALA A 39 -9.66 -4.67 -18.13
C ALA A 39 -8.34 -4.52 -18.89
N GLU A 40 -7.52 -3.55 -18.49
CA GLU A 40 -6.18 -3.32 -19.04
C GLU A 40 -5.17 -3.22 -17.89
N PRO A 41 -4.73 -4.37 -17.34
CA PRO A 41 -3.75 -4.41 -16.27
C PRO A 41 -2.45 -3.76 -16.72
N ARG A 42 -1.97 -2.75 -15.98
CA ARG A 42 -0.73 -2.04 -16.31
C ARG A 42 0.18 -1.88 -15.11
N TYR A 43 1.48 -1.84 -15.39
CA TYR A 43 2.45 -1.43 -14.39
C TYR A 43 2.32 0.08 -14.12
N LYS A 44 2.26 0.48 -12.85
CA LYS A 44 2.31 1.87 -12.42
C LYS A 44 2.94 2.00 -11.03
N ILE A 45 3.84 2.96 -10.90
CA ILE A 45 4.16 3.58 -9.59
C ILE A 45 3.08 4.63 -9.32
N GLY A 46 2.81 5.49 -10.30
CA GLY A 46 1.80 6.54 -10.21
C GLY A 46 2.39 7.86 -9.70
N ASN A 47 1.69 8.95 -9.98
CA ASN A 47 2.07 10.28 -9.51
C ASN A 47 1.68 10.45 -8.03
N PRO A 48 2.32 11.39 -7.30
CA PRO A 48 1.82 11.84 -6.01
C PRO A 48 0.35 12.23 -6.09
N TYR A 49 -0.42 11.89 -5.05
CA TYR A 49 -1.86 12.12 -5.03
C TYR A 49 -2.33 12.46 -3.62
N GLU A 50 -3.45 13.17 -3.53
CA GLU A 50 -4.01 13.64 -2.27
C GLU A 50 -5.35 12.96 -1.99
N VAL A 51 -5.56 12.49 -0.76
CA VAL A 51 -6.85 12.00 -0.28
C VAL A 51 -7.14 12.61 1.07
N LYS A 52 -8.26 13.34 1.20
CA LYS A 52 -8.70 13.99 2.44
C LYS A 52 -7.62 14.90 3.08
N GLY A 53 -6.90 15.70 2.28
CA GLY A 53 -5.85 16.58 2.80
C GLY A 53 -4.49 15.91 3.03
N ILE A 54 -4.39 14.59 2.84
CA ILE A 54 -3.15 13.83 3.07
C ILE A 54 -2.51 13.49 1.73
N TRP A 55 -1.26 13.90 1.56
CA TRP A 55 -0.44 13.59 0.39
C TRP A 55 0.21 12.22 0.52
N TYR A 56 0.12 11.45 -0.55
CA TYR A 56 0.77 10.16 -0.71
C TYR A 56 1.76 10.24 -1.88
N TYR A 57 2.94 9.67 -1.67
CA TYR A 57 4.02 9.67 -2.65
C TYR A 57 4.35 8.22 -3.02
N PRO A 58 3.72 7.67 -4.07
CA PRO A 58 4.09 6.37 -4.58
C PRO A 58 5.57 6.31 -4.97
N GLU A 59 6.22 5.25 -4.54
CA GLU A 59 7.64 5.04 -4.80
C GLU A 59 7.95 3.57 -4.97
N ARG A 60 9.07 3.30 -5.62
CA ARG A 60 9.59 1.95 -5.77
C ARG A 60 10.54 1.63 -4.62
N ASN A 61 9.97 1.14 -3.52
CA ASN A 61 10.73 0.68 -2.37
C ASN A 61 10.82 -0.86 -2.37
N LEU A 62 11.96 -1.40 -2.81
CA LEU A 62 12.22 -2.85 -2.86
C LEU A 62 12.66 -3.45 -1.52
N ASN A 63 12.79 -2.62 -0.47
CA ASN A 63 13.15 -3.02 0.88
C ASN A 63 12.02 -2.72 1.88
N TYR A 64 10.79 -2.54 1.39
CA TYR A 64 9.64 -2.23 2.22
C TYR A 64 9.38 -3.37 3.21
N ASP A 65 9.42 -3.05 4.50
CA ASP A 65 9.13 -3.95 5.60
C ASP A 65 8.54 -3.14 6.75
N GLU A 66 7.24 -3.26 6.96
CA GLU A 66 6.51 -2.44 7.92
C GLU A 66 5.51 -3.28 8.71
N THR A 67 5.35 -2.96 9.98
CA THR A 67 4.27 -3.47 10.81
C THR A 67 3.17 -2.42 10.95
N GLY A 68 1.93 -2.88 11.08
CA GLY A 68 0.78 -2.00 11.24
C GLY A 68 -0.53 -2.75 11.20
N ILE A 69 -1.61 -2.02 10.95
CA ILE A 69 -2.95 -2.60 10.94
C ILE A 69 -3.41 -2.85 9.49
N ALA A 70 -3.88 -4.07 9.22
CA ALA A 70 -4.59 -4.43 7.99
C ALA A 70 -6.10 -4.26 8.16
N SER A 71 -6.78 -3.95 7.06
CA SER A 71 -8.23 -4.08 6.90
C SER A 71 -8.54 -4.97 5.69
N TRP A 72 -9.82 -5.14 5.37
CA TRP A 72 -10.22 -5.75 4.11
C TRP A 72 -11.41 -5.04 3.45
N TYR A 73 -11.50 -5.15 2.12
CA TYR A 73 -12.55 -4.59 1.27
C TYR A 73 -13.17 -5.67 0.35
N GLY A 74 -14.41 -5.46 -0.12
CA GLY A 74 -15.19 -6.53 -0.72
C GLY A 74 -16.28 -6.13 -1.71
N ASP A 75 -17.51 -6.64 -1.49
CA ASP A 75 -18.62 -6.63 -2.47
C ASP A 75 -18.93 -5.24 -3.03
N GLU A 76 -18.74 -4.21 -2.22
CA GLU A 76 -18.96 -2.82 -2.60
C GLU A 76 -18.05 -2.35 -3.75
N PHE A 77 -16.97 -3.08 -4.05
CA PHE A 77 -16.05 -2.83 -5.16
C PHE A 77 -16.06 -3.90 -6.24
N ALA A 78 -16.81 -5.00 -6.07
CA ALA A 78 -16.81 -6.12 -7.01
C ALA A 78 -17.13 -5.66 -8.46
N GLY A 79 -16.33 -6.11 -9.42
CA GLY A 79 -16.50 -5.78 -10.84
C GLY A 79 -15.99 -4.38 -11.25
N LYS A 80 -15.55 -3.54 -10.30
CA LYS A 80 -14.97 -2.22 -10.61
C LYS A 80 -13.51 -2.33 -11.01
N LEU A 81 -13.02 -1.31 -11.71
CA LEU A 81 -11.60 -1.21 -12.02
C LEU A 81 -10.80 -0.82 -10.77
N THR A 82 -9.73 -1.55 -10.51
CA THR A 82 -8.68 -1.17 -9.56
C THR A 82 -7.85 -0.01 -10.10
N ALA A 83 -7.02 0.59 -9.26
CA ALA A 83 -6.13 1.67 -9.65
C ALA A 83 -5.16 1.29 -10.79
N ASN A 84 -4.83 0.01 -10.98
CA ASN A 84 -3.98 -0.47 -12.08
C ASN A 84 -4.75 -1.02 -13.29
N GLY A 85 -6.07 -0.86 -13.35
CA GLY A 85 -6.89 -1.20 -14.51
C GLY A 85 -7.35 -2.65 -14.57
N GLU A 86 -7.14 -3.43 -13.51
CA GLU A 86 -7.73 -4.76 -13.36
C GLU A 86 -9.18 -4.69 -12.89
N ILE A 87 -9.98 -5.72 -13.18
CA ILE A 87 -11.28 -5.87 -12.54
C ILE A 87 -11.05 -6.46 -11.15
N PHE A 88 -11.61 -5.82 -10.13
CA PHE A 88 -11.59 -6.33 -8.77
C PHE A 88 -12.57 -7.48 -8.60
N ASP A 89 -12.07 -8.60 -8.07
CA ASP A 89 -12.84 -9.76 -7.63
C ASP A 89 -12.54 -10.02 -6.15
N PRO A 90 -13.52 -9.88 -5.25
CA PRO A 90 -13.31 -10.10 -3.81
C PRO A 90 -12.95 -11.55 -3.45
N GLU A 91 -13.25 -12.52 -4.32
CA GLU A 91 -12.96 -13.94 -4.13
C GLU A 91 -11.56 -14.34 -4.65
N VAL A 92 -10.76 -13.36 -5.07
CA VAL A 92 -9.37 -13.57 -5.52
C VAL A 92 -8.40 -12.85 -4.61
N VAL A 93 -7.27 -13.50 -4.31
CA VAL A 93 -6.20 -12.96 -3.47
C VAL A 93 -5.54 -11.75 -4.14
N SER A 94 -5.93 -10.57 -3.69
CA SER A 94 -5.30 -9.29 -4.00
C SER A 94 -5.31 -8.34 -2.79
N ALA A 95 -4.65 -7.19 -2.94
CA ALA A 95 -4.58 -6.15 -1.92
C ALA A 95 -4.42 -4.75 -2.52
N ALA A 96 -4.81 -3.74 -1.73
CA ALA A 96 -4.56 -2.33 -1.98
C ALA A 96 -3.44 -1.82 -1.07
N HIS A 97 -2.55 -1.00 -1.61
CA HIS A 97 -1.50 -0.33 -0.84
C HIS A 97 -1.31 1.13 -1.28
N LYS A 98 -0.93 1.99 -0.33
CA LYS A 98 -0.87 3.46 -0.49
C LYS A 98 0.19 3.89 -1.52
N THR A 99 1.38 3.33 -1.45
CA THR A 99 2.57 3.86 -2.16
C THR A 99 3.34 2.86 -3.01
N LEU A 100 3.38 1.57 -2.63
CA LEU A 100 4.02 0.52 -3.43
C LEU A 100 3.57 0.49 -4.91
N PRO A 101 4.47 0.13 -5.85
CA PRO A 101 4.11 -0.05 -7.25
C PRO A 101 3.04 -1.12 -7.44
N MET A 102 2.34 -1.06 -8.56
CA MET A 102 1.35 -2.07 -8.96
C MET A 102 1.67 -2.57 -10.36
N PRO A 103 1.68 -3.88 -10.61
CA PRO A 103 1.64 -4.93 -9.59
C PRO A 103 2.90 -4.95 -8.71
N SER A 104 2.77 -5.39 -7.46
CA SER A 104 3.89 -5.83 -6.62
C SER A 104 3.46 -7.03 -5.79
N ALA A 105 4.43 -7.86 -5.39
CA ALA A 105 4.20 -9.02 -4.53
C ALA A 105 4.66 -8.67 -3.11
N VAL A 106 3.80 -8.91 -2.13
CA VAL A 106 4.14 -8.71 -0.72
C VAL A 106 3.77 -9.94 0.09
N ARG A 107 4.60 -10.31 1.07
CA ARG A 107 4.23 -11.25 2.12
C ARG A 107 3.51 -10.49 3.23
N VAL A 108 2.32 -10.95 3.58
CA VAL A 108 1.54 -10.43 4.71
C VAL A 108 1.48 -11.51 5.78
N ILE A 109 1.97 -11.17 6.96
CA ILE A 109 1.95 -12.06 8.13
C ILE A 109 0.94 -11.47 9.11
N ASN A 110 -0.10 -12.22 9.46
CA ASN A 110 -0.96 -11.89 10.59
C ASN A 110 -0.23 -12.26 11.88
N LEU A 111 0.12 -11.23 12.67
CA LEU A 111 0.94 -11.38 13.88
C LEU A 111 0.16 -12.04 15.03
N GLU A 112 -1.18 -11.98 14.99
CA GLU A 112 -2.05 -12.51 16.06
C GLU A 112 -2.21 -14.03 15.99
N ASN A 113 -2.06 -14.61 14.79
CA ASN A 113 -2.24 -16.06 14.57
C ASN A 113 -1.08 -16.72 13.79
N GLY A 114 -0.09 -15.93 13.37
CA GLY A 114 1.10 -16.38 12.65
C GLY A 114 0.86 -16.77 11.18
N ARG A 115 -0.37 -16.66 10.65
CA ARG A 115 -0.64 -17.02 9.25
C ARG A 115 0.02 -16.03 8.31
N SER A 116 0.68 -16.55 7.28
CA SER A 116 1.37 -15.78 6.27
C SER A 116 0.82 -16.11 4.88
N LEU A 117 0.64 -15.07 4.07
CA LEU A 117 0.12 -15.15 2.71
C LEU A 117 0.89 -14.20 1.80
N VAL A 118 1.29 -14.66 0.61
CA VAL A 118 1.81 -13.78 -0.43
C VAL A 118 0.64 -13.21 -1.22
N VAL A 119 0.52 -11.89 -1.28
CA VAL A 119 -0.57 -11.19 -1.98
C VAL A 119 -0.01 -10.26 -3.04
N ARG A 120 -0.83 -10.01 -4.06
CA ARG A 120 -0.49 -9.09 -5.14
C ARG A 120 -1.16 -7.75 -4.90
N ILE A 121 -0.39 -6.68 -4.87
CA ILE A 121 -0.89 -5.32 -4.83
C ILE A 121 -1.37 -4.94 -6.24
N ASN A 122 -2.65 -4.65 -6.40
CA ASN A 122 -3.22 -4.18 -7.66
C ASN A 122 -4.08 -2.92 -7.51
N ASP A 123 -4.24 -2.42 -6.28
CA ASP A 123 -5.05 -1.23 -6.02
C ASP A 123 -4.39 -0.21 -5.06
N ARG A 124 -5.00 0.97 -4.95
CA ARG A 124 -4.60 2.06 -4.06
C ARG A 124 -5.54 2.16 -2.86
N GLY A 125 -4.96 2.46 -1.71
CA GLY A 125 -5.65 2.46 -0.41
C GLY A 125 -4.80 1.72 0.62
N PRO A 126 -5.29 1.50 1.85
CA PRO A 126 -6.55 2.03 2.40
C PRO A 126 -6.44 3.53 2.70
N PHE A 127 -7.57 4.24 2.68
CA PHE A 127 -7.65 5.67 3.08
C PHE A 127 -8.32 5.86 4.45
N VAL A 128 -8.37 4.78 5.23
CA VAL A 128 -8.63 4.79 6.67
C VAL A 128 -7.30 5.05 7.37
N SER A 129 -7.28 6.00 8.30
CA SER A 129 -6.10 6.32 9.09
C SER A 129 -5.61 5.08 9.85
N GLY A 130 -4.30 4.96 10.04
CA GLY A 130 -3.70 3.85 10.80
C GLY A 130 -3.61 2.51 10.06
N ARG A 131 -4.31 2.35 8.93
CA ARG A 131 -4.22 1.13 8.11
C ARG A 131 -3.07 1.22 7.11
N ILE A 132 -2.30 0.14 6.97
CA ILE A 132 -1.15 0.07 6.05
C ILE A 132 -1.45 -0.72 4.78
N ILE A 133 -2.40 -1.65 4.85
CA ILE A 133 -2.81 -2.50 3.72
C ILE A 133 -4.30 -2.82 3.82
N ASP A 134 -4.96 -2.91 2.68
CA ASP A 134 -6.35 -3.35 2.57
C ASP A 134 -6.38 -4.64 1.76
N LEU A 135 -6.91 -5.71 2.32
CA LEU A 135 -6.90 -7.02 1.68
C LEU A 135 -8.23 -7.32 0.99
N SER A 136 -8.21 -8.11 -0.07
CA SER A 136 -9.42 -8.76 -0.58
C SER A 136 -10.07 -9.62 0.51
N ARG A 137 -11.38 -9.84 0.40
CA ARG A 137 -12.11 -10.77 1.27
C ARG A 137 -11.46 -12.16 1.32
N GLU A 138 -11.03 -12.69 0.17
CA GLU A 138 -10.39 -13.99 0.12
C GLU A 138 -9.05 -14.00 0.88
N ALA A 139 -8.21 -12.99 0.69
CA ALA A 139 -6.97 -12.85 1.46
C ALA A 139 -7.24 -12.75 2.97
N ALA A 140 -8.25 -11.97 3.38
CA ALA A 140 -8.64 -11.85 4.79
C ALA A 140 -9.20 -13.14 5.39
N ARG A 141 -9.89 -13.96 4.58
CA ARG A 141 -10.37 -15.29 4.97
C ARG A 141 -9.20 -16.24 5.20
N LEU A 142 -8.24 -16.27 4.29
CA LEU A 142 -7.04 -17.13 4.37
C LEU A 142 -6.15 -16.74 5.57
N LEU A 143 -5.91 -15.44 5.77
CA LEU A 143 -5.16 -14.90 6.91
C LEU A 143 -5.93 -14.93 8.25
N GLY A 144 -7.20 -15.35 8.23
CA GLY A 144 -7.96 -15.65 9.44
C GLY A 144 -8.49 -14.44 10.21
N PHE A 145 -8.67 -13.28 9.55
CA PHE A 145 -9.19 -12.06 10.19
C PHE A 145 -10.46 -11.48 9.57
N LYS A 146 -11.04 -12.16 8.56
CA LYS A 146 -12.29 -11.71 7.90
C LYS A 146 -13.41 -11.35 8.89
N LYS A 147 -13.60 -12.15 9.95
CA LYS A 147 -14.66 -11.92 10.95
C LYS A 147 -14.37 -10.72 11.85
N GLN A 148 -13.10 -10.51 12.19
CA GLN A 148 -12.62 -9.43 13.06
C GLN A 148 -12.59 -8.09 12.31
N GLY A 149 -12.47 -8.11 10.99
CA GLY A 149 -12.45 -6.92 10.14
C GLY A 149 -11.06 -6.29 9.98
N ILE A 150 -10.23 -6.39 11.02
CA ILE A 150 -8.87 -5.87 11.06
C ILE A 150 -7.92 -6.91 11.67
N ALA A 151 -6.63 -6.77 11.39
CA ALA A 151 -5.57 -7.57 12.00
C ALA A 151 -4.28 -6.78 12.16
N ARG A 152 -3.49 -7.17 13.15
CA ARG A 152 -2.10 -6.75 13.28
C ARG A 152 -1.24 -7.54 12.29
N VAL A 153 -0.52 -6.83 11.42
CA VAL A 153 0.24 -7.47 10.34
C VAL A 153 1.66 -6.94 10.22
N ARG A 154 2.53 -7.76 9.63
CA ARG A 154 3.77 -7.33 8.99
C ARG A 154 3.62 -7.48 7.48
N VAL A 155 4.01 -6.47 6.72
CA VAL A 155 3.96 -6.45 5.26
C VAL A 155 5.38 -6.28 4.74
N GLN A 156 5.87 -7.29 4.01
CA GLN A 156 7.21 -7.30 3.44
C GLN A 156 7.11 -7.38 1.93
N ILE A 157 7.82 -6.52 1.21
CA ILE A 157 7.91 -6.65 -0.25
C ILE A 157 8.79 -7.84 -0.63
N LEU A 158 8.33 -8.60 -1.62
CA LEU A 158 9.10 -9.65 -2.25
C LEU A 158 9.72 -9.07 -3.51
N ALA A 159 10.99 -8.65 -3.40
CA ALA A 159 11.64 -7.84 -4.43
C ALA A 159 11.73 -8.57 -5.77
N GLU A 160 12.18 -9.82 -5.79
CA GLU A 160 12.36 -10.61 -7.01
C GLU A 160 11.01 -10.87 -7.73
N GLU A 161 10.00 -11.27 -6.97
CA GLU A 161 8.64 -11.49 -7.46
C GLU A 161 8.04 -10.19 -7.99
N SER A 162 8.21 -9.08 -7.28
CA SER A 162 7.71 -7.77 -7.71
C SER A 162 8.34 -7.33 -9.03
N LEU A 163 9.65 -7.56 -9.21
CA LEU A 163 10.35 -7.30 -10.47
C LEU A 163 9.87 -8.21 -11.60
N ARG A 164 9.53 -9.47 -11.31
CA ARG A 164 8.92 -10.38 -12.29
C ARG A 164 7.55 -9.87 -12.74
N LEU A 165 6.68 -9.51 -11.80
CA LEU A 165 5.34 -8.99 -12.09
C LEU A 165 5.41 -7.67 -12.88
N GLU A 166 6.36 -6.80 -12.55
CA GLU A 166 6.64 -5.57 -13.32
C GLU A 166 6.98 -5.89 -14.79
N ARG A 167 7.88 -6.84 -15.05
CA ARG A 167 8.23 -7.25 -16.43
C ARG A 167 7.03 -7.84 -17.17
N GLU A 168 6.26 -8.71 -16.53
CA GLU A 168 5.06 -9.30 -17.13
C GLU A 168 4.06 -8.23 -17.56
N ALA A 169 3.74 -7.29 -16.66
CA ALA A 169 2.82 -6.20 -16.95
C ALA A 169 3.35 -5.28 -18.06
N LYS A 170 4.65 -4.99 -18.10
CA LYS A 170 5.27 -4.18 -19.18
C LYS A 170 5.28 -4.90 -20.54
N GLU A 171 5.33 -6.22 -20.54
CA GLU A 171 5.24 -7.06 -21.74
C GLU A 171 3.79 -7.33 -22.18
N GLY A 172 2.80 -6.74 -21.50
CA GLY A 172 1.37 -6.95 -21.77
C GLY A 172 0.85 -8.33 -21.35
N ARG A 173 1.61 -9.07 -20.53
CA ARG A 173 1.17 -10.34 -19.92
C ARG A 173 0.48 -10.06 -18.60
N PHE A 174 -0.49 -10.90 -18.24
CA PHE A 174 -1.16 -10.80 -16.94
C PHE A 174 -0.17 -11.13 -15.80
N PRO A 175 0.05 -10.21 -14.85
CA PRO A 175 1.02 -10.38 -13.76
C PRO A 175 0.43 -11.29 -12.67
N SER A 176 0.68 -12.60 -12.76
CA SER A 176 0.16 -13.59 -11.81
C SER A 176 1.25 -14.07 -10.84
N LEU A 177 0.85 -14.36 -9.60
CA LEU A 177 1.78 -14.88 -8.57
C LEU A 177 2.25 -16.31 -8.89
N GLY A 178 1.53 -17.05 -9.76
CA GLY A 178 1.91 -18.41 -10.18
C GLY A 178 1.77 -19.45 -9.05
N GLN A 179 1.79 -20.74 -9.40
CA GLN A 179 1.66 -21.84 -8.42
C GLN A 179 2.95 -22.14 -7.64
N ASN A 180 4.09 -21.52 -8.00
CA ASN A 180 5.40 -21.79 -7.42
C ASN A 180 5.95 -20.60 -6.60
N VAL A 181 5.11 -19.91 -5.83
CA VAL A 181 5.60 -19.13 -4.66
C VAL A 181 5.86 -20.10 -3.51
N SER A 182 6.68 -21.12 -3.78
CA SER A 182 7.11 -22.09 -2.78
C SER A 182 8.13 -21.42 -1.87
N ALA A 183 7.81 -21.38 -0.58
CA ALA A 183 8.71 -21.13 0.55
C ALA A 183 9.99 -20.33 0.23
N LEU A 184 9.85 -19.01 0.06
CA LEU A 184 11.00 -18.12 0.20
C LEU A 184 11.57 -18.28 1.62
N PRO A 185 12.90 -18.40 1.77
CA PRO A 185 13.53 -18.77 3.04
C PRO A 185 13.15 -17.77 4.14
N GLU A 186 13.07 -18.28 5.37
CA GLU A 186 13.11 -17.43 6.56
C GLU A 186 14.27 -16.45 6.42
N THR A 187 14.04 -15.17 6.72
CA THR A 187 15.08 -14.15 6.73
C THR A 187 16.18 -14.59 7.70
N THR A 188 17.29 -15.12 7.18
CA THR A 188 18.41 -15.55 8.00
C THR A 188 19.16 -14.34 8.55
N ALA A 189 19.21 -14.22 9.88
CA ALA A 189 20.34 -13.58 10.53
C ALA A 189 21.63 -14.37 10.20
N ALA A 190 22.63 -13.67 9.68
CA ALA A 190 24.07 -13.97 9.53
C ALA A 190 24.60 -15.45 9.46
N ALA A 191 25.38 -15.69 8.39
CA ALA A 191 26.58 -16.57 8.24
C ALA A 191 26.45 -18.08 7.83
N VAL A 192 26.71 -18.34 6.52
CA VAL A 192 27.39 -19.44 5.74
C VAL A 192 27.81 -20.78 6.41
N PRO A 193 27.97 -21.96 5.69
CA PRO A 193 28.00 -22.17 4.22
C PRO A 193 27.35 -23.43 3.57
N SER A 194 27.05 -23.25 2.26
CA SER A 194 27.04 -24.12 1.06
C SER A 194 26.71 -25.63 1.10
N VAL A 195 25.72 -26.04 0.27
CA VAL A 195 25.76 -27.28 -0.55
C VAL A 195 25.12 -27.00 -1.93
N SER A 196 25.76 -27.53 -2.98
CA SER A 196 25.38 -27.41 -4.40
C SER A 196 24.60 -28.65 -4.87
N LEU A 197 23.50 -28.47 -5.59
CA LEU A 197 22.85 -29.54 -6.36
C LEU A 197 22.40 -29.01 -7.73
N THR A 198 22.88 -29.68 -8.76
CA THR A 198 22.55 -29.44 -10.18
C THR A 198 21.32 -30.24 -10.58
N SER A 199 20.43 -29.66 -11.38
CA SER A 199 19.58 -30.47 -12.27
C SER A 199 19.28 -29.73 -13.59
N LYS A 200 19.44 -30.47 -14.70
CA LYS A 200 19.12 -30.08 -16.06
C LYS A 200 17.70 -30.54 -16.37
N GLY A 201 16.84 -29.64 -16.89
CA GLY A 201 15.52 -30.00 -17.42
C GLY A 201 15.11 -29.11 -18.58
N LYS A 202 14.93 -29.70 -19.77
CA LYS A 202 14.50 -29.03 -21.01
C LYS A 202 13.01 -28.65 -20.95
N VAL A 203 12.66 -27.40 -21.28
CA VAL A 203 11.27 -26.94 -21.42
C VAL A 203 10.90 -26.85 -22.91
N LYS A 204 9.87 -27.60 -23.34
CA LYS A 204 9.18 -27.44 -24.63
C LYS A 204 8.10 -26.36 -24.49
N LYS A 205 8.15 -25.33 -25.35
CA LYS A 205 7.10 -24.31 -25.49
C LYS A 205 5.83 -24.89 -26.11
N LYS A 206 4.65 -24.63 -25.52
CA LYS A 206 3.35 -24.84 -26.15
C LYS A 206 2.53 -23.53 -26.14
N LYS A 207 1.73 -23.38 -27.19
CA LYS A 207 1.01 -22.21 -27.72
C LYS A 207 0.13 -21.48 -26.70
N THR A 208 0.09 -20.15 -26.87
CA THR A 208 -0.82 -19.19 -26.23
C THR A 208 -2.27 -19.43 -26.66
N GLU A 209 -3.09 -19.93 -25.75
CA GLU A 209 -4.55 -19.85 -25.83
C GLU A 209 -5.00 -18.56 -25.13
N THR A 210 -5.93 -17.83 -25.73
CA THR A 210 -6.52 -16.60 -25.18
C THR A 210 -7.48 -16.96 -24.05
N VAL A 211 -6.93 -17.09 -22.84
CA VAL A 211 -7.69 -17.26 -21.60
C VAL A 211 -8.26 -15.90 -21.19
N SER A 212 -9.54 -15.84 -20.80
CA SER A 212 -10.17 -14.60 -20.33
C SER A 212 -9.43 -14.04 -19.12
N ALA A 213 -9.34 -12.71 -18.99
CA ALA A 213 -8.73 -12.08 -17.82
C ALA A 213 -9.37 -12.56 -16.51
N ILE A 214 -10.67 -12.85 -16.52
CA ILE A 214 -11.42 -13.40 -15.38
C ILE A 214 -10.98 -14.84 -15.06
N ASP A 215 -10.68 -15.66 -16.06
CA ASP A 215 -10.23 -17.04 -15.88
C ASP A 215 -8.77 -17.09 -15.37
N LEU A 216 -7.92 -16.16 -15.82
CA LEU A 216 -6.56 -15.99 -15.30
C LEU A 216 -6.55 -15.50 -13.85
N ILE A 217 -7.49 -14.62 -13.49
CA ILE A 217 -7.71 -14.17 -12.12
C ILE A 217 -8.22 -15.34 -11.26
N SER A 218 -9.20 -16.10 -11.76
CA SER A 218 -9.85 -17.20 -11.04
C SER A 218 -8.95 -18.44 -10.85
N SER A 219 -7.99 -18.67 -11.73
CA SER A 219 -7.04 -19.79 -11.62
C SER A 219 -5.94 -19.56 -10.57
N ASN A 220 -5.87 -18.37 -9.98
CA ASN A 220 -4.86 -17.98 -8.98
C ASN A 220 -5.28 -18.30 -7.53
N ARG A 221 -6.21 -19.25 -7.34
CA ARG A 221 -6.83 -19.61 -6.03
C ARG A 221 -5.96 -20.41 -5.07
N THR A 222 -4.77 -20.85 -5.48
CA THR A 222 -3.85 -21.60 -4.61
C THR A 222 -2.66 -20.75 -4.22
N THR A 223 -2.74 -20.18 -3.03
CA THR A 223 -1.59 -19.61 -2.33
C THR A 223 -1.37 -20.43 -1.07
N GLU A 224 -0.15 -20.95 -0.88
CA GLU A 224 0.20 -21.69 0.33
C GLU A 224 0.15 -20.75 1.54
N ILE A 225 -0.67 -21.09 2.54
CA ILE A 225 -0.61 -20.44 3.84
C ILE A 225 0.53 -21.08 4.61
N ILE A 226 1.44 -20.25 5.11
CA ILE A 226 2.48 -20.68 6.05
C ILE A 226 2.01 -20.28 7.45
N GLU A 227 2.03 -21.20 8.41
CA GLU A 227 1.73 -20.91 9.81
C GLU A 227 3.05 -20.70 10.57
N LEU A 228 3.21 -19.51 11.15
CA LEU A 228 4.31 -19.13 12.03
C LEU A 228 3.81 -19.11 13.48
N ALA A 229 4.72 -19.00 14.44
CA ALA A 229 4.31 -18.73 15.83
C ALA A 229 3.69 -17.32 15.92
N PRO A 230 2.55 -17.15 16.62
CA PRO A 230 2.02 -15.82 16.92
C PRO A 230 3.02 -14.96 17.69
N VAL A 231 2.98 -13.65 17.46
CA VAL A 231 3.84 -12.67 18.11
C VAL A 231 2.98 -11.70 18.90
N ASP A 232 3.21 -11.64 20.21
CA ASP A 232 2.58 -10.59 21.02
C ASP A 232 3.24 -9.25 20.69
N THR A 233 2.40 -8.25 20.45
CA THR A 233 2.83 -6.95 19.93
C THR A 233 2.13 -5.83 20.69
N ASN A 234 2.86 -4.77 20.97
CA ASN A 234 2.34 -3.53 21.50
C ASN A 234 2.05 -2.55 20.37
N ILE A 235 1.00 -1.74 20.55
CA ILE A 235 0.61 -0.74 19.57
C ILE A 235 1.24 0.60 19.96
N PHE A 236 1.95 1.22 19.03
CA PHE A 236 2.51 2.56 19.19
C PHE A 236 2.08 3.46 18.05
N ILE A 237 1.95 4.75 18.33
CA ILE A 237 1.82 5.79 17.30
C ILE A 237 3.19 6.43 17.14
N GLN A 238 3.85 6.18 16.01
CA GLN A 238 5.09 6.87 15.66
C GLN A 238 4.75 8.22 15.04
N VAL A 239 5.08 9.30 15.75
CA VAL A 239 4.85 10.68 15.32
C VAL A 239 5.89 11.12 14.29
N GLY A 240 7.14 10.67 14.47
CA GLY A 240 8.24 10.97 13.56
C GLY A 240 9.55 10.30 13.96
N ALA A 241 10.52 10.36 13.05
CA ALA A 241 11.89 9.91 13.26
C ALA A 241 12.85 11.01 12.80
N PHE A 242 13.83 11.35 13.64
CA PHE A 242 14.69 12.52 13.45
C PHE A 242 16.16 12.14 13.65
N GLY A 243 17.05 12.68 12.82
CA GLY A 243 18.49 12.47 12.99
C GLY A 243 19.13 13.32 14.10
N GLU A 244 18.36 14.23 14.70
CA GLU A 244 18.83 15.14 15.76
C GLU A 244 17.87 15.09 16.94
N LEU A 245 18.40 14.97 18.16
CA LEU A 245 17.60 14.80 19.37
C LEU A 245 16.77 16.04 19.68
N SER A 246 17.32 17.23 19.45
CA SER A 246 16.60 18.50 19.70
C SER A 246 15.31 18.61 18.88
N ASN A 247 15.31 18.13 17.63
CA ASN A 247 14.10 18.08 16.79
C ASN A 247 13.06 17.11 17.36
N ALA A 248 13.49 15.95 17.87
CA ALA A 248 12.61 14.98 18.50
C ALA A 248 11.96 15.56 19.78
N GLU A 249 12.71 16.28 20.61
CA GLU A 249 12.19 16.93 21.83
C GLU A 249 11.17 18.05 21.52
N VAL A 250 11.39 18.83 20.46
CA VAL A 250 10.40 19.81 19.97
C VAL A 250 9.10 19.12 19.58
N VAL A 251 9.18 17.99 18.88
CA VAL A 251 7.99 17.23 18.49
C VAL A 251 7.29 16.61 19.69
N LYS A 252 8.03 15.99 20.61
CA LYS A 252 7.49 15.46 21.87
C LYS A 252 6.73 16.53 22.66
N SER A 253 7.27 17.74 22.74
CA SER A 253 6.62 18.86 23.43
C SER A 253 5.31 19.28 22.76
N LYS A 254 5.21 19.23 21.43
CA LYS A 254 4.00 19.57 20.66
C LYS A 254 2.87 18.54 20.77
N VAL A 255 3.22 17.27 20.96
CA VAL A 255 2.24 16.18 21.18
C VAL A 255 2.05 15.83 22.66
N ASN A 256 2.57 16.67 23.57
CA ASN A 256 2.38 16.45 25.00
C ASN A 256 0.88 16.50 25.36
N GLY A 257 0.47 15.62 26.28
CA GLY A 257 -0.93 15.48 26.71
C GLY A 257 -1.82 14.61 25.82
N VAL A 258 -1.31 14.10 24.69
CA VAL A 258 -2.06 13.13 23.85
C VAL A 258 -1.95 11.71 24.42
N GLY A 259 -0.88 11.41 25.16
CA GLY A 259 -0.64 10.12 25.79
C GLY A 259 0.77 10.04 26.36
N ASN A 260 1.24 8.82 26.61
CA ASN A 260 2.61 8.59 27.07
C ASN A 260 3.61 8.75 25.90
N VAL A 261 4.22 9.94 25.78
CA VAL A 261 5.15 10.26 24.69
C VAL A 261 6.59 9.97 25.09
N ASN A 262 7.24 9.09 24.34
CA ASN A 262 8.62 8.66 24.58
C ASN A 262 9.50 8.89 23.34
N ILE A 263 10.79 9.10 23.59
CA ILE A 263 11.82 9.15 22.55
C ILE A 263 12.71 7.92 22.73
N SER A 264 12.86 7.15 21.65
CA SER A 264 13.79 6.02 21.60
C SER A 264 14.85 6.28 20.54
N SER A 265 16.11 6.04 20.86
CA SER A 265 17.25 6.22 19.95
C SER A 265 17.75 4.85 19.49
N PHE A 266 18.05 4.71 18.19
CA PHE A 266 18.63 3.50 17.63
C PHE A 266 19.60 3.87 16.50
N ASP A 267 20.56 2.98 16.22
CA ASP A 267 21.48 3.13 15.09
C ASP A 267 20.85 2.53 13.83
N ASP A 268 20.86 3.31 12.75
CA ASP A 268 20.42 2.92 11.41
C ASP A 268 21.56 3.19 10.42
N ASP A 269 22.32 2.14 10.09
CA ASP A 269 23.48 2.21 9.19
C ASP A 269 24.52 3.28 9.60
N GLY A 270 24.86 3.30 10.90
CA GLY A 270 25.82 4.25 11.49
C GLY A 270 25.26 5.66 11.72
N LYS A 271 23.95 5.86 11.51
CA LYS A 271 23.25 7.11 11.85
C LYS A 271 22.36 6.91 13.05
N LEU A 272 22.55 7.73 14.07
CA LEU A 272 21.66 7.74 15.23
C LEU A 272 20.31 8.38 14.85
N ILE A 273 19.23 7.63 15.00
CA ILE A 273 17.87 8.10 14.73
C ILE A 273 17.05 8.09 16.02
N HIS A 274 16.35 9.18 16.26
CA HIS A 274 15.46 9.40 17.40
C HIS A 274 14.00 9.28 16.95
N ARG A 275 13.29 8.23 17.39
CA ARG A 275 11.85 8.05 17.13
C ARG A 275 11.03 8.65 18.26
N VAL A 276 10.06 9.48 17.91
CA VAL A 276 9.05 9.98 18.85
C VAL A 276 7.81 9.09 18.74
N ARG A 277 7.41 8.46 19.84
CA ARG A 277 6.30 7.49 19.88
C ARG A 277 5.35 7.77 21.03
N ILE A 278 4.06 7.49 20.82
CA ILE A 278 3.02 7.51 21.84
C ILE A 278 2.56 6.08 22.10
N GLY A 279 2.60 5.65 23.35
CA GLY A 279 2.16 4.31 23.75
C GLY A 279 3.02 3.68 24.85
N PRO A 280 2.83 2.37 25.11
CA PRO A 280 1.97 1.45 24.36
C PRO A 280 0.47 1.78 24.52
N VAL A 281 -0.31 1.46 23.50
CA VAL A 281 -1.78 1.62 23.45
C VAL A 281 -2.44 0.25 23.46
N GLN A 282 -3.58 0.12 24.16
CA GLN A 282 -4.19 -1.18 24.44
C GLN A 282 -4.89 -1.80 23.22
N ASN A 283 -5.59 -0.98 22.43
CA ASN A 283 -6.40 -1.45 21.32
C ASN A 283 -6.30 -0.53 20.09
N VAL A 284 -6.78 -1.02 18.95
CA VAL A 284 -6.69 -0.30 17.67
C VAL A 284 -7.60 0.92 17.63
N ALA A 285 -8.74 0.90 18.31
CA ALA A 285 -9.67 2.04 18.32
C ALA A 285 -9.05 3.26 19.00
N ASP A 286 -8.47 3.07 20.19
CA ASP A 286 -7.74 4.13 20.91
C ASP A 286 -6.53 4.61 20.09
N ALA A 287 -5.84 3.69 19.41
CA ALA A 287 -4.71 4.05 18.57
C ALA A 287 -5.13 4.89 17.34
N ASP A 288 -6.28 4.60 16.74
CA ASP A 288 -6.86 5.39 15.66
C ASP A 288 -7.25 6.80 16.16
N GLU A 289 -7.84 6.92 17.35
CA GLU A 289 -8.18 8.22 17.95
C GLU A 289 -6.94 9.07 18.24
N ILE A 290 -5.92 8.48 18.87
CA ILE A 290 -4.63 9.13 19.15
C ILE A 290 -3.96 9.57 17.85
N LEU A 291 -3.93 8.69 16.83
CA LEU A 291 -3.36 9.02 15.54
C LEU A 291 -4.08 10.21 14.88
N LEU A 292 -5.41 10.23 14.93
CA LEU A 292 -6.19 11.35 14.40
C LEU A 292 -5.89 12.66 15.13
N ASP A 293 -5.70 12.63 16.46
CA ASP A 293 -5.30 13.83 17.20
C ASP A 293 -3.91 14.33 16.81
N VAL A 294 -2.95 13.41 16.65
CA VAL A 294 -1.60 13.72 16.18
C VAL A 294 -1.62 14.33 14.77
N ILE A 295 -2.41 13.79 13.86
CA ILE A 295 -2.58 14.32 12.50
C ILE A 295 -3.21 15.73 12.55
N ARG A 296 -4.24 15.96 13.37
CA ARG A 296 -4.86 17.29 13.53
C ARG A 296 -3.89 18.35 14.04
N ARG A 297 -2.85 17.95 14.78
CA ARG A 297 -1.76 18.83 15.24
C ARG A 297 -0.69 19.11 14.17
N GLY A 298 -0.87 18.60 12.95
CA GLY A 298 0.00 18.84 11.79
C GLY A 298 1.02 17.73 11.51
N PHE A 299 0.98 16.62 12.24
CA PHE A 299 1.90 15.50 12.03
C PHE A 299 1.30 14.46 11.07
N ASN A 300 1.15 14.85 9.81
CA ASN A 300 0.46 14.05 8.78
C ASN A 300 1.19 12.75 8.40
N SER A 301 2.48 12.64 8.72
CA SER A 301 3.29 11.44 8.50
C SER A 301 3.23 10.43 9.65
N ALA A 302 2.48 10.73 10.72
CA ALA A 302 2.33 9.83 11.84
C ALA A 302 1.66 8.50 11.40
N LYS A 303 2.09 7.40 12.00
CA LYS A 303 1.60 6.05 11.67
C LYS A 303 1.51 5.15 12.91
N ILE A 304 0.63 4.15 12.85
CA ILE A 304 0.61 3.06 13.82
C ILE A 304 1.73 2.08 13.46
N VAL A 305 2.50 1.68 14.46
CA VAL A 305 3.59 0.69 14.36
C VAL A 305 3.40 -0.35 15.47
N LEU A 306 3.74 -1.60 15.18
CA LEU A 306 3.66 -2.70 16.13
C LEU A 306 5.07 -3.17 16.51
N GLU A 307 5.30 -3.38 17.80
CA GLU A 307 6.59 -3.81 18.37
C GLU A 307 6.42 -4.75 19.57
#